data_AF-A0A925AEF7-F1
#
_entry.id   AF-A0A925AEF7-F1
#
_cell.length_a   1.000
_cell.length_b   1.000
_cell.length_c   1.000
_cell.angle_alpha   90.00
_cell.angle_beta   90.00
_cell.angle_gamma   90.00
#
_symmetry.space_group_name_H-M   'P 1'
#
loop_
_entity.id
_entity.type
_entity.pdbx_description
1 polymer ?
#
loop_
_entity_poly.entity_id
_entity_poly.type
_entity_poly.pdbx_seq_one_letter_code
_entity_poly.pdbx_strand_id
1 'polypeptide(L)' 'MPDYSRENDSGGLNRINVRNVDEQRHWCEVLGVSAHQLRNAIQVVGPLAEDVERYLCFVRPDGDTEQAAP' A
#
# COMPACT_ATOMS: atom_id res chain seq x y z
N MET A 1 -40.13 -5.35 2.49
CA MET A 1 -39.16 -5.50 1.39
C MET A 1 -37.78 -5.37 2.01
N PRO A 2 -36.96 -6.43 2.12
CA PRO A 2 -35.55 -6.25 2.46
C PRO A 2 -34.79 -5.91 1.18
N ASP A 3 -34.13 -4.76 1.19
CA ASP A 3 -33.34 -4.23 0.09
C ASP A 3 -31.99 -4.98 0.05
N TYR A 4 -31.89 -5.95 -0.86
CA TYR A 4 -30.61 -6.54 -1.23
C TYR A 4 -29.90 -5.65 -2.27
N SER A 5 -29.50 -4.43 -1.88
CA SER A 5 -28.38 -3.76 -2.56
C SER A 5 -27.07 -4.34 -2.03
N ARG A 6 -26.85 -5.61 -2.34
CA ARG A 6 -25.51 -6.17 -2.43
C ARG A 6 -24.90 -5.59 -3.71
N GLU A 7 -23.59 -5.39 -3.68
CA GLU A 7 -22.71 -5.45 -4.86
C GLU A 7 -22.34 -4.11 -5.51
N ASN A 8 -21.07 -3.75 -5.28
CA ASN A 8 -20.18 -3.04 -6.20
C ASN A 8 -20.63 -1.66 -6.70
N ASP A 9 -19.91 -0.61 -6.28
CA ASP A 9 -18.64 -0.25 -6.93
C ASP A 9 -18.26 1.14 -6.42
N SER A 10 -17.75 1.21 -5.19
CA SER A 10 -16.82 2.29 -4.83
C SER A 10 -15.43 1.95 -5.38
N GLY A 11 -15.35 1.40 -6.59
CA GLY A 11 -14.77 2.14 -7.71
C GLY A 11 -13.38 2.68 -7.48
N GLY A 12 -12.51 1.86 -6.91
CA GLY A 12 -11.13 2.22 -6.69
C GLY A 12 -10.35 1.03 -6.18
N LEU A 13 -10.33 -0.06 -6.95
CA LEU A 13 -9.24 -1.05 -6.87
C LEU A 13 -7.92 -0.32 -7.12
N ASN A 14 -7.41 0.41 -6.11
CA ASN A 14 -6.16 1.13 -6.18
C ASN A 14 -5.06 0.08 -6.02
N ARG A 15 -4.91 -0.73 -7.06
CA ARG A 15 -3.88 -1.75 -7.13
C ARG A 15 -2.57 -1.03 -7.41
N ILE A 16 -1.64 -1.16 -6.50
CA ILE A 16 -0.29 -0.64 -6.67
C ILE A 16 0.40 -1.45 -7.76
N ASN A 17 0.58 -0.84 -8.92
CA ASN A 17 1.36 -1.39 -10.01
C ASN A 17 2.83 -1.03 -9.85
N VAL A 18 3.56 -1.87 -9.11
CA VAL A 18 5.02 -1.75 -8.97
C VAL A 18 5.80 -1.92 -10.28
N ARG A 19 5.15 -2.31 -11.39
CA ARG A 19 5.81 -2.33 -12.71
C ARG A 19 5.87 -0.94 -13.34
N ASN A 20 4.97 -0.04 -12.94
CA ASN A 20 5.00 1.34 -13.38
C ASN A 20 5.83 2.15 -12.38
N VAL A 21 6.96 2.71 -12.83
CA VAL A 21 7.92 3.40 -11.97
C VAL A 21 7.31 4.66 -11.36
N ASP A 22 6.51 5.41 -12.12
CA ASP A 22 5.84 6.61 -11.65
C ASP A 22 4.80 6.29 -10.57
N GLU A 23 4.03 5.23 -10.78
CA GLU A 23 3.03 4.77 -9.81
C GLU A 23 3.70 4.21 -8.55
N GLN A 24 4.77 3.42 -8.72
CA GLN A 24 5.57 2.93 -7.60
C GLN A 24 6.13 4.09 -6.76
N ARG A 25 6.67 5.13 -7.40
CA ARG A 25 7.16 6.34 -6.72
C ARG A 25 6.04 7.06 -5.99
N HIS A 26 4.92 7.28 -6.66
CA HIS A 26 3.74 7.90 -6.05
C HIS A 26 3.30 7.16 -4.77
N TRP A 27 3.20 5.83 -4.82
CA TRP A 27 2.82 5.03 -3.65
C TRP A 27 3.90 4.99 -2.56
N CYS A 28 5.18 5.00 -2.94
CA CYS A 28 6.27 5.14 -1.97
C CYS A 28 6.17 6.48 -1.21
N GLU A 29 5.83 7.56 -1.90
CA GLU A 29 5.64 8.89 -1.30
C GLU A 29 4.37 8.95 -0.43
N VAL A 30 3.24 8.43 -0.93
CA VAL A 30 1.95 8.40 -0.21
C VAL A 30 2.06 7.59 1.09
N LEU A 31 2.70 6.43 1.03
CA LEU A 31 2.83 5.52 2.17
C LEU A 31 4.08 5.82 3.02
N GLY A 32 4.98 6.71 2.55
CA GLY A 32 6.24 7.03 3.22
C GLY A 32 7.19 5.83 3.33
N VAL A 33 7.18 4.92 2.35
CA VAL A 33 7.99 3.70 2.36
C VAL A 33 8.92 3.62 1.17
N SER A 34 10.00 2.86 1.28
CA SER A 34 10.86 2.59 0.14
C SER A 34 10.23 1.58 -0.83
N ALA A 35 10.67 1.62 -2.09
CA ALA A 35 10.29 0.65 -3.13
C ALA A 35 10.42 -0.82 -2.70
N HIS A 36 11.41 -1.13 -1.87
CA HIS A 36 11.61 -2.47 -1.31
C HIS A 36 10.53 -2.85 -0.27
N GLN A 37 10.16 -1.94 0.62
CA GLN A 37 9.09 -2.20 1.58
C GLN A 37 7.74 -2.32 0.88
N LEU A 38 7.48 -1.48 -0.12
CA LEU A 38 6.28 -1.54 -0.94
C LEU A 38 6.15 -2.89 -1.64
N ARG A 39 7.21 -3.37 -2.33
CA ARG A 39 7.16 -4.69 -2.99
C ARG A 39 6.98 -5.82 -1.97
N ASN A 40 7.62 -5.73 -0.81
CA ASN A 40 7.53 -6.77 0.21
C ASN A 40 6.12 -6.84 0.79
N ALA A 41 5.52 -5.69 1.13
CA ALA A 41 4.13 -5.62 1.55
C ALA A 41 3.19 -6.21 0.50
N ILE A 42 3.38 -5.87 -0.78
CA ILE A 42 2.59 -6.43 -1.88
C ILE A 42 2.74 -7.95 -2.01
N GLN A 43 3.91 -8.52 -1.72
CA GLN A 43 4.09 -9.97 -1.69
C GLN A 43 3.38 -10.64 -0.52
N VAL A 44 3.20 -9.94 0.60
CA VAL A 44 2.58 -10.50 1.81
C VAL A 44 1.06 -10.37 1.77
N VAL A 45 0.53 -9.20 1.43
CA VAL A 45 -0.92 -8.91 1.48
C VAL A 45 -1.58 -8.76 0.10
N GLY A 46 -0.78 -8.66 -0.96
CA GLY A 46 -1.26 -8.45 -2.32
C GLY A 46 -1.12 -7.00 -2.80
N PRO A 47 -1.39 -6.74 -4.09
CA PRO A 47 -1.18 -5.42 -4.70
C PRO A 47 -2.23 -4.38 -4.33
N LEU A 48 -3.15 -4.66 -3.40
CA LEU A 48 -4.20 -3.71 -3.01
C LEU A 48 -3.62 -2.65 -2.08
N ALA A 49 -3.79 -1.37 -2.43
CA ALA A 49 -3.27 -0.27 -1.61
C ALA A 49 -3.82 -0.29 -0.18
N GLU A 50 -5.10 -0.59 0.01
CA GLU A 50 -5.71 -0.65 1.34
C GLU A 50 -5.07 -1.73 2.23
N ASP A 51 -4.85 -2.92 1.67
CA ASP A 51 -4.19 -4.01 2.38
C ASP A 51 -2.74 -3.67 2.69
N VAL A 52 -2.02 -3.08 1.72
CA VAL A 52 -0.62 -2.65 1.88
C VAL A 52 -0.49 -1.55 2.92
N GLU A 53 -1.37 -0.55 2.89
CA GLU A 53 -1.42 0.52 3.90
C GLU A 53 -1.70 -0.06 5.29
N ARG A 54 -2.69 -0.94 5.41
CA ARG A 54 -3.01 -1.62 6.68
C ARG A 54 -1.85 -2.46 7.18
N TYR A 55 -1.20 -3.21 6.29
CA TYR A 55 -0.03 -4.00 6.60
C TYR A 55 1.10 -3.12 7.11
N LEU A 56 1.42 -2.03 6.41
CA LEU A 56 2.48 -1.11 6.81
C LEU A 56 2.15 -0.35 8.11
N CYS A 57 0.88 -0.01 8.32
CA CYS A 57 0.38 0.60 9.56
C CYS A 57 0.54 -0.35 10.75
N PHE A 58 0.22 -1.63 10.57
CA PHE A 58 0.35 -2.67 11.60
C PHE A 58 1.80 -3.10 11.82
N VAL A 59 2.59 -3.15 10.74
CA VAL A 59 3.95 -3.67 10.76
C VAL A 59 4.93 -2.67 11.33
N ARG A 60 4.62 -1.36 11.41
CA ARG A 60 5.47 -0.33 12.04
C ARG A 60 6.06 -0.87 13.35
N PRO A 61 7.32 -1.34 13.35
CA PRO A 61 8.06 -1.44 14.57
C PRO A 61 8.46 0.01 14.84
N ASP A 62 8.07 0.50 16.00
CA ASP A 62 8.74 1.62 16.66
C ASP A 62 10.28 1.51 16.42
N GLY A 63 10.88 2.49 15.74
CA GLY A 63 12.33 2.64 15.59
C GLY A 63 12.96 2.13 14.29
N ASP A 64 13.12 3.02 13.29
CA ASP A 64 14.42 3.35 12.68
C ASP A 64 14.21 4.45 11.62
N THR A 65 14.39 5.71 12.02
CA THR A 65 14.77 6.78 11.09
C THR A 65 16.01 7.42 11.66
N GLU A 66 17.02 6.60 11.91
CA GLU A 66 18.39 7.05 12.10
C GLU A 66 19.29 6.22 11.20
N GLN A 67 19.48 6.72 9.97
CA GLN A 67 20.64 6.56 9.08
C GLN A 67 20.18 6.91 7.66
N ALA A 68 20.88 7.66 6.83
CA ALA A 68 22.08 8.46 6.94
C ALA A 68 22.14 9.24 5.62
N ALA A 69 22.47 10.53 5.64
CA ALA A 69 23.01 11.21 4.48
C ALA A 69 24.26 11.97 4.95
N PRO A 70 25.38 11.89 4.20
CA PRO A 70 26.70 12.38 4.65
C PRO A 70 26.76 13.89 4.82
#